data_AF-A0A540NBA6-F1
#
_entry.id   AF-A0A540NBA6-F1
#
_cell.length_a   1.000
_cell.length_b   1.000
_cell.length_c   1.000
_cell.angle_alpha   90.00
_cell.angle_beta   90.00
_cell.angle_gamma   90.00
#
_symmetry.space_group_name_H-M   'P 1'
#
loop_
_entity.id
_entity.type
_entity.pdbx_description
1 polymer ?
#
loop_
_entity_poly.entity_id
_entity_poly.type
_entity_poly.pdbx_seq_one_letter_code
_entity_poly.pdbx_strand_id
1 'polypeptide(L)'
;MSDCDQFSCFRDEEFSRQTLAGLNPYSIELVTEWPLKSKLDPEIYGPPESLITTELVEKEIKGCMTVNEALEGKRIFILDYHDLYMPFVNKVREIEGTTLYGSRTLFFLTEDGTLRPVAIELTRPPVGDKPQWKQAFTPTWAVEAR
;
A
#
# COMPACT_ATOMS: atom_id res chain seq x y z
N MET A 1 1.65 -21.96 -23.84
CA MET A 1 0.60 -21.65 -22.84
C MET A 1 1.01 -20.37 -22.13
N SER A 2 0.64 -19.23 -22.71
CA SER A 2 0.75 -17.91 -22.09
C SER A 2 -0.05 -16.93 -22.94
N ASP A 3 -1.34 -17.22 -23.11
CA ASP A 3 -2.35 -16.21 -23.43
C ASP A 3 -2.94 -15.73 -22.10
N CYS A 4 -2.08 -15.24 -21.20
CA CYS A 4 -2.57 -14.28 -20.23
C CYS A 4 -2.94 -13.06 -21.05
N ASP A 5 -4.23 -12.74 -21.08
CA ASP A 5 -4.79 -11.50 -21.59
C ASP A 5 -3.78 -10.36 -21.40
N GLN A 6 -3.32 -9.75 -22.50
CA GLN A 6 -2.13 -8.89 -22.56
C GLN A 6 -2.18 -7.72 -21.56
N PHE A 7 -3.38 -7.39 -21.06
CA PHE A 7 -3.65 -6.32 -20.14
C PHE A 7 -4.07 -6.78 -18.73
N SER A 8 -4.00 -8.08 -18.43
CA SER A 8 -4.43 -8.62 -17.13
C SER A 8 -3.61 -8.08 -15.97
N CYS A 9 -2.33 -7.77 -16.19
CA CYS A 9 -1.44 -7.20 -15.19
C CYS A 9 -1.80 -5.77 -14.75
N PHE A 10 -2.67 -5.06 -15.50
CA PHE A 10 -3.15 -3.72 -15.13
C PHE A 10 -4.41 -3.75 -14.26
N ARG A 11 -5.01 -4.92 -14.02
CA ARG A 11 -6.19 -5.05 -13.18
C ARG A 11 -5.79 -5.17 -11.70
N ASP A 12 -6.46 -4.41 -10.86
CA ASP A 12 -6.33 -4.46 -9.40
C ASP A 12 -6.51 -5.89 -8.84
N GLU A 13 -7.40 -6.68 -9.45
CA GLU A 13 -7.61 -8.08 -9.09
C GLU A 13 -6.35 -8.94 -9.28
N GLU A 14 -5.65 -8.78 -10.41
CA GLU A 14 -4.44 -9.54 -10.69
C GLU A 14 -3.27 -9.04 -9.84
N PHE A 15 -3.19 -7.72 -9.62
CA PHE A 15 -2.23 -7.14 -8.69
C PHE A 15 -2.37 -7.76 -7.28
N SER A 16 -3.59 -7.78 -6.73
CA SER A 16 -3.87 -8.45 -5.47
C SER A 16 -3.59 -9.95 -5.49
N ARG A 17 -4.03 -10.67 -6.54
CA ARG A 17 -3.85 -12.12 -6.64
C ARG A 17 -2.37 -12.51 -6.63
N GLN A 18 -1.51 -11.71 -7.27
CA GLN A 18 -0.06 -11.95 -7.29
C GLN A 18 0.58 -11.80 -5.91
N THR A 19 -0.01 -11.03 -4.99
CA THR A 19 0.46 -10.95 -3.60
C THR A 19 0.24 -12.25 -2.81
N LEU A 20 -0.68 -13.11 -3.25
CA LEU A 20 -1.02 -14.37 -2.60
C LEU A 20 -0.48 -15.60 -3.34
N ALA A 21 -0.41 -15.53 -4.67
CA ALA A 21 -0.08 -16.68 -5.53
C ALA A 21 0.90 -16.31 -6.66
N GLY A 22 1.56 -15.15 -6.56
CA GLY A 22 2.62 -14.73 -7.48
C GLY A 22 4.01 -15.17 -7.00
N LEU A 23 5.03 -14.42 -7.42
CA LEU A 23 6.44 -14.75 -7.13
C LEU A 23 6.83 -14.52 -5.67
N ASN A 24 6.19 -13.56 -5.00
CA ASN A 24 6.45 -13.26 -3.59
C ASN A 24 5.16 -13.33 -2.75
N PRO A 25 4.67 -14.56 -2.46
CA PRO A 25 3.44 -14.76 -1.70
C PRO A 25 3.60 -14.66 -0.17
N TYR A 26 4.80 -14.34 0.32
CA TYR A 26 5.13 -14.41 1.75
C TYR A 26 5.10 -13.07 2.48
N SER A 27 5.06 -11.95 1.75
CA SER A 27 5.21 -10.61 2.35
C SER A 27 3.90 -9.97 2.79
N ILE A 28 2.75 -10.55 2.42
CA ILE A 28 1.45 -10.02 2.83
C ILE A 28 1.17 -10.38 4.29
N GLU A 29 0.73 -9.39 5.06
CA GLU A 29 0.48 -9.52 6.49
C GLU A 29 -0.92 -9.04 6.84
N LEU A 30 -1.48 -9.57 7.93
CA LEU A 30 -2.72 -9.05 8.51
C LEU A 30 -2.41 -7.76 9.26
N VAL A 31 -3.23 -6.72 9.08
CA VAL A 31 -3.08 -5.48 9.87
C VAL A 31 -3.54 -5.73 11.30
N THR A 32 -2.61 -5.63 12.26
CA THR A 32 -2.88 -5.81 13.70
C THR A 32 -2.84 -4.52 14.50
N GLU A 33 -2.30 -3.43 13.93
CA GLU A 33 -2.17 -2.13 14.59
C GLU A 33 -2.79 -1.04 13.69
N TRP A 34 -3.60 -0.17 14.31
CA TRP A 34 -4.25 0.95 13.62
C TRP A 34 -4.29 2.19 14.51
N PRO A 35 -4.02 3.40 13.98
CA PRO A 35 -3.58 3.70 12.61
C PRO A 35 -2.16 3.21 12.32
N LEU A 36 -1.80 3.08 11.04
CA LEU A 36 -0.47 2.63 10.61
C LEU A 36 0.61 3.64 11.01
N LYS A 37 1.70 3.14 11.62
CA LYS A 37 2.84 3.95 12.05
C LYS A 37 4.16 3.25 11.73
N SER A 38 5.14 4.05 11.30
CA SER A 38 6.54 3.65 11.19
C SER A 38 7.18 3.42 12.56
N LYS A 39 8.05 2.41 12.67
CA LYS A 39 8.88 2.13 13.84
C LYS A 39 10.25 2.80 13.76
N LEU A 40 10.58 3.40 12.62
CA LEU A 40 11.82 4.14 12.41
C LEU A 40 11.86 5.46 13.20
N ASP A 41 13.08 5.92 13.49
CA ASP A 41 13.36 7.16 14.22
C ASP A 41 12.78 8.39 13.49
N PRO A 42 11.81 9.11 14.10
CA PRO A 42 11.20 10.29 13.49
C PRO A 42 12.16 11.45 13.25
N GLU A 43 13.26 11.55 14.01
CA GLU A 43 14.26 12.61 13.83
C GLU A 43 15.04 12.43 12.52
N ILE A 44 15.22 11.17 12.09
CA ILE A 44 15.94 10.81 10.86
C ILE A 44 14.98 10.76 9.67
N TYR A 45 13.83 10.10 9.84
CA TYR A 45 12.96 9.74 8.73
C TYR A 45 11.72 10.64 8.59
N GLY A 46 11.49 11.55 9.53
CA GLY A 46 10.31 12.41 9.58
C GLY A 46 9.11 11.79 10.30
N PRO A 47 7.94 12.45 10.28
CA PRO A 47 6.76 12.01 11.03
C PRO A 47 6.36 10.56 10.70
N PRO A 48 6.14 9.71 11.72
CA PRO A 48 5.94 8.28 11.54
C PRO A 48 4.52 7.90 11.07
N GLU A 49 3.55 8.81 11.13
CA GLU A 49 2.15 8.54 10.81
C GLU A 49 1.95 8.32 9.30
N SER A 50 1.21 7.28 8.95
CA SER A 50 0.77 7.06 7.56
C SER A 50 -0.32 8.07 7.16
N LEU A 51 -0.34 8.41 5.87
CA LEU A 51 -1.44 9.15 5.23
C LEU A 51 -2.65 8.28 4.88
N ILE A 52 -2.56 6.96 5.07
CA ILE A 52 -3.72 6.07 4.90
C ILE A 52 -4.58 6.21 6.15
N THR A 53 -5.58 7.10 6.09
CA THR A 53 -6.47 7.38 7.22
C THR A 53 -7.70 6.47 7.23
N THR A 54 -8.39 6.43 8.38
CA THR A 54 -9.66 5.70 8.53
C THR A 54 -10.68 6.17 7.49
N GLU A 55 -10.83 7.48 7.31
CA GLU A 55 -11.82 8.07 6.40
C GLU A 55 -11.52 7.70 4.94
N LEU A 56 -10.24 7.63 4.57
CA LEU A 56 -9.81 7.18 3.26
C LEU A 56 -10.21 5.72 3.05
N VAL A 57 -9.89 4.84 3.99
CA VAL A 57 -10.21 3.41 3.87
C VAL A 57 -11.72 3.18 3.83
N GLU A 58 -12.48 3.80 4.74
CA GLU A 58 -13.94 3.66 4.80
C GLU A 58 -14.63 4.12 3.52
N LYS A 59 -14.13 5.22 2.93
CA LYS A 59 -14.59 5.70 1.63
C LYS A 59 -14.32 4.67 0.52
N GLU A 60 -13.11 4.10 0.49
CA GLU A 60 -12.72 3.16 -0.55
C GLU A 60 -13.41 1.80 -0.42
N ILE A 61 -13.75 1.34 0.79
CA ILE A 61 -14.64 0.18 1.02
C ILE A 61 -16.13 0.52 0.88
N LYS A 62 -16.44 1.71 0.35
CA LYS A 62 -17.80 2.18 0.02
C LYS A 62 -18.76 2.13 1.21
N GLY A 63 -18.23 2.29 2.43
CA GLY A 63 -19.03 2.25 3.65
C GLY A 63 -19.72 0.91 3.93
N CYS A 64 -19.24 -0.20 3.36
CA CYS A 64 -19.82 -1.53 3.64
C CYS A 64 -19.67 -1.93 5.11
N MET A 65 -18.62 -1.45 5.76
CA MET A 65 -18.34 -1.58 7.20
C MET A 65 -17.37 -0.47 7.62
N THR A 66 -17.19 -0.30 8.92
CA THR A 66 -16.15 0.55 9.50
C THR A 66 -14.78 -0.12 9.45
N VAL A 67 -13.70 0.66 9.57
CA VAL A 67 -12.35 0.08 9.68
C VAL A 67 -12.22 -0.84 10.89
N ASN A 68 -12.85 -0.52 12.02
CA ASN A 68 -12.79 -1.34 13.22
C ASN A 68 -13.44 -2.71 13.00
N GLU A 69 -14.63 -2.76 12.39
CA GLU A 69 -15.30 -4.01 12.04
C GLU A 69 -14.46 -4.85 11.06
N ALA A 70 -13.82 -4.19 10.08
CA ALA A 70 -12.93 -4.86 9.15
C ALA A 70 -11.68 -5.43 9.84
N LEU A 71 -11.10 -4.72 10.81
CA LEU A 71 -9.95 -5.20 11.60
C LEU A 71 -10.35 -6.38 12.49
N GLU A 72 -11.46 -6.29 13.21
CA GLU A 72 -12.00 -7.37 14.04
C GLU A 72 -12.30 -8.62 13.20
N GLY A 73 -12.88 -8.42 12.01
CA GLY A 73 -13.14 -9.46 11.03
C GLY A 73 -11.90 -10.01 10.31
N LYS A 74 -10.70 -9.49 10.62
CA LYS A 74 -9.42 -9.84 9.96
C LYS A 74 -9.46 -9.67 8.44
N ARG A 75 -10.07 -8.57 7.99
CA ARG A 75 -10.30 -8.26 6.57
C ARG A 75 -9.35 -7.24 5.99
N ILE A 76 -8.48 -6.62 6.80
CA ILE A 76 -7.50 -5.64 6.31
C ILE A 76 -6.12 -6.28 6.29
N PHE A 77 -5.50 -6.30 5.12
CA PHE A 77 -4.16 -6.84 4.89
C PHE A 77 -3.23 -5.76 4.35
N ILE A 78 -1.93 -5.96 4.50
CA ILE A 78 -0.92 -4.99 4.08
C ILE A 78 0.30 -5.67 3.46
N LEU A 79 0.86 -5.05 2.43
CA LEU A 79 2.26 -5.18 2.06
C LEU A 79 3.00 -3.96 2.59
N ASP A 80 3.71 -4.12 3.72
CA ASP A 80 4.45 -3.02 4.35
C ASP A 80 5.94 -3.13 4.08
N TYR A 81 6.41 -2.45 3.03
CA TYR A 81 7.82 -2.30 2.73
C TYR A 81 8.40 -0.96 3.18
N HIS A 82 7.65 -0.17 3.94
CA HIS A 82 8.08 1.17 4.33
C HIS A 82 9.33 1.12 5.18
N ASP A 83 9.27 0.49 6.35
CA ASP A 83 10.39 0.48 7.29
C ASP A 83 11.59 -0.30 6.75
N LEU A 84 11.34 -1.28 5.88
CA LEU A 84 12.36 -2.06 5.19
C LEU A 84 13.16 -1.21 4.19
N TYR A 85 12.49 -0.42 3.35
CA TYR A 85 13.16 0.33 2.27
C TYR A 85 13.59 1.73 2.65
N MET A 86 12.91 2.40 3.59
CA MET A 86 13.21 3.78 3.98
C MET A 86 14.70 4.06 4.28
N PRO A 87 15.46 3.17 4.97
CA PRO A 87 16.90 3.36 5.19
C PRO A 87 17.76 3.39 3.93
N PHE A 88 17.26 2.86 2.81
CA PHE A 88 17.97 2.76 1.54
C PHE A 88 17.53 3.81 0.52
N VAL A 89 16.38 4.46 0.71
CA VAL A 89 15.78 5.37 -0.28
C VAL A 89 16.74 6.47 -0.73
N ASN A 90 17.44 7.12 0.21
CA ASN A 90 18.37 8.21 -0.13
C ASN A 90 19.57 7.71 -0.93
N LYS A 91 20.18 6.60 -0.48
CA LYS A 91 21.33 5.99 -1.16
C LYS A 91 20.99 5.56 -2.58
N VAL A 92 19.82 4.97 -2.79
CA VAL A 92 19.39 4.56 -4.13
C VAL A 92 19.21 5.79 -5.01
N ARG A 93 18.53 6.82 -4.52
CA ARG A 93 18.24 8.05 -5.30
C ARG A 93 19.47 8.88 -5.67
N GLU A 94 20.64 8.63 -5.08
CA GLU A 94 21.91 9.23 -5.50
C GLU A 94 22.43 8.61 -6.80
N ILE A 95 21.99 7.38 -7.14
CA ILE A 95 22.37 6.69 -8.38
C ILE A 95 21.54 7.25 -9.53
N GLU A 96 22.23 7.73 -10.57
CA GLU A 96 21.62 8.33 -11.76
C GLU A 96 20.57 7.41 -12.38
N GLY A 97 19.38 7.97 -12.67
CA GLY A 97 18.28 7.25 -13.33
C GLY A 97 17.48 6.31 -12.42
N THR A 98 17.72 6.29 -11.10
CA THR A 98 17.00 5.39 -10.19
C THR A 98 16.10 6.13 -9.20
N THR A 99 15.09 5.42 -8.69
CA THR A 99 14.18 5.93 -7.65
C THR A 99 13.72 4.79 -6.75
N LEU A 100 13.49 5.10 -5.47
CA LEU A 100 12.93 4.18 -4.50
C LEU A 100 12.00 4.95 -3.56
N TYR A 101 11.02 4.24 -3.02
CA TYR A 101 10.10 4.73 -1.99
C TYR A 101 9.91 3.63 -0.94
N GLY A 102 9.73 4.04 0.31
CA GLY A 102 9.12 3.17 1.31
C GLY A 102 7.62 3.09 1.02
N SER A 103 7.17 1.93 0.55
CA SER A 103 5.77 1.75 0.12
C SER A 103 4.95 0.97 1.14
N ARG A 104 3.70 1.38 1.33
CA ARG A 104 2.66 0.56 1.96
C ARG A 104 1.54 0.34 0.97
N THR A 105 1.07 -0.89 0.86
CA THR A 105 -0.15 -1.18 0.09
C THR A 105 -1.15 -1.87 0.98
N LEU A 106 -2.30 -1.22 1.16
CA LEU A 106 -3.40 -1.74 1.96
C LEU A 106 -4.39 -2.49 1.06
N PHE A 107 -4.89 -3.61 1.56
CA PHE A 107 -5.85 -4.45 0.90
C PHE A 107 -7.05 -4.75 1.80
N PHE A 108 -8.20 -4.96 1.19
CA PHE A 108 -9.44 -5.35 1.84
C PHE A 108 -9.93 -6.69 1.30
N LEU A 109 -10.22 -7.62 2.20
CA LEU A 109 -10.83 -8.91 1.91
C LEU A 109 -12.36 -8.77 1.86
N THR A 110 -12.89 -8.88 0.67
CA THR A 110 -14.32 -8.76 0.37
C THR A 110 -15.11 -9.97 0.87
N GLU A 111 -16.43 -9.91 0.79
CA GLU A 111 -17.31 -11.02 1.19
C GLU A 111 -17.24 -12.22 0.23
N ASP A 112 -16.95 -11.98 -1.05
CA ASP A 112 -16.74 -13.01 -2.07
C ASP A 112 -15.35 -13.69 -1.96
N GLY A 113 -14.54 -13.31 -0.98
CA GLY A 113 -13.23 -13.93 -0.71
C GLY A 113 -12.12 -13.44 -1.63
N THR A 114 -12.32 -12.30 -2.31
CA THR A 114 -11.29 -11.68 -3.14
C THR A 114 -10.58 -10.56 -2.38
N LEU A 115 -9.30 -10.36 -2.69
CA LEU A 115 -8.49 -9.32 -2.09
C LEU A 115 -8.48 -8.11 -3.02
N ARG A 116 -8.87 -6.94 -2.54
CA ARG A 116 -8.92 -5.70 -3.33
C ARG A 116 -7.93 -4.67 -2.79
N PRO A 117 -7.13 -4.00 -3.62
CA PRO A 117 -6.28 -2.92 -3.14
C PRO A 117 -7.14 -1.71 -2.77
N VAL A 118 -6.78 -1.06 -1.68
CA VAL A 118 -7.53 0.08 -1.10
C VAL A 118 -6.72 1.37 -1.23
N ALA A 119 -5.44 1.30 -0.90
CA ALA A 119 -4.56 2.45 -0.92
C ALA A 119 -3.10 2.03 -1.12
N ILE A 120 -2.34 2.87 -1.80
CA ILE A 120 -0.89 2.78 -1.89
C ILE A 120 -0.31 4.08 -1.33
N GLU A 121 0.48 3.97 -0.26
CA GLU A 121 1.29 5.09 0.23
C GLU A 121 2.71 4.95 -0.28
N LEU A 122 3.27 6.04 -0.81
CA LEU A 122 4.68 6.14 -1.16
C LEU A 122 5.34 7.21 -0.29
N THR A 123 6.39 6.83 0.42
CA THR A 123 7.16 7.73 1.29
C THR A 123 8.61 7.84 0.81
N ARG A 124 9.12 9.06 0.85
CA ARG A 124 10.54 9.40 0.71
C ARG A 124 10.99 10.13 1.97
N PRO A 125 12.11 9.73 2.60
CA PRO A 125 12.62 10.45 3.77
C PRO A 125 13.11 11.86 3.40
N PRO A 126 13.46 12.67 4.40
CA PRO A 126 14.12 13.96 4.19
C PRO A 126 15.40 13.82 3.36
N VAL A 127 15.67 14.82 2.51
CA VAL A 127 16.86 14.88 1.63
C VAL A 127 17.43 16.30 1.64
N GLY A 128 18.54 16.51 2.35
CA GLY A 128 19.07 17.86 2.57
C GLY A 128 18.01 18.76 3.20
N ASP A 129 17.72 19.90 2.57
CA ASP A 129 16.70 20.84 3.04
C ASP A 129 15.26 20.43 2.67
N LYS A 130 15.07 19.34 1.92
CA LYS A 130 13.74 18.88 1.52
C LYS A 130 13.16 18.02 2.65
N PRO A 131 11.96 18.36 3.18
CA PRO A 131 11.31 17.55 4.19
C PRO A 131 10.92 16.17 3.64
N GLN A 132 10.47 15.30 4.55
CA GLN A 132 9.82 14.04 4.20
C GLN A 132 8.69 14.33 3.20
N TRP A 133 8.63 13.53 2.15
CA TRP A 133 7.51 13.56 1.20
C TRP A 133 6.77 12.24 1.32
N LYS A 134 5.44 12.30 1.41
CA LYS A 134 4.57 11.13 1.36
C LYS A 134 3.28 11.46 0.63
N GLN A 135 2.74 10.49 -0.07
CA GLN A 135 1.47 10.61 -0.78
C GLN A 135 0.73 9.26 -0.75
N ALA A 136 -0.56 9.31 -0.45
CA ALA A 136 -1.47 8.19 -0.59
C ALA A 136 -2.21 8.28 -1.94
N PHE A 137 -2.28 7.16 -2.63
CA PHE A 137 -3.02 6.97 -3.87
C PHE A 137 -4.13 5.96 -3.61
N THR A 138 -5.32 6.22 -4.14
CA THR A 138 -6.45 5.28 -4.08
C THR A 138 -6.79 4.81 -5.49
N PRO A 139 -7.46 3.66 -5.63
CA PRO A 139 -7.95 3.19 -6.92
C PRO A 139 -8.77 4.28 -7.63
N THR A 140 -8.51 4.47 -8.92
CA THR A 140 -9.43 5.22 -9.76
C THR A 140 -10.63 4.34 -10.02
N TRP A 141 -11.83 4.82 -9.72
CA TRP A 141 -13.03 4.19 -10.23
C TRP A 141 -12.99 4.33 -11.75
N ALA A 142 -12.68 3.23 -12.46
CA ALA A 142 -12.95 3.18 -13.88
C ALA A 142 -14.45 3.45 -14.01
N VAL A 143 -14.83 4.58 -14.61
CA VAL A 143 -16.11 4.64 -15.31
C VAL A 143 -15.99 3.49 -16.30
N GLU A 144 -16.78 2.42 -16.13
CA GLU A 144 -16.96 1.47 -17.22
C GLU A 144 -17.35 2.31 -18.44
N ALA A 145 -16.44 2.40 -19.42
CA ALA A 145 -16.74 3.01 -20.69
C ALA A 145 -17.92 2.20 -21.28
N ARG A 146 -19.11 2.77 -21.18
CA ARG A 146 -20.31 2.31 -21.87
C ARG A 146 -20.15 2.47 -23.37
#